data_AF-A0A3N5RLS3-F1
#
_entry.id   AF-A0A3N5RLS3-F1
#
_cell.length_a   1.000
_cell.length_b   1.000
_cell.length_c   1.000
_cell.angle_alpha   90.00
_cell.angle_beta   90.00
_cell.angle_gamma   90.00
#
_symmetry.space_group_name_H-M   'P 1'
#
loop_
_entity.id
_entity.type
_entity.pdbx_description
1 polymer ?
#
loop_
_entity_poly.entity_id
_entity_poly.type
_entity_poly.pdbx_seq_one_letter_code
_entity_poly.pdbx_strand_id
1 'polypeptide(L)'
;MAKIIGIDLGTTNSVVAVMEGGEPVVIPSAEGERLVPSVVAVNKNHERLIGRVARNQAVVNPENTIFSIKRFMGRKFNDQEVQ
;
A
#
# COMPACT_ATOMS: atom_id res chain seq x y z
N MET A 1 18.29 15.46 -13.56
CA MET A 1 16.98 15.87 -13.02
C MET A 1 16.29 14.65 -12.45
N ALA A 2 15.65 14.78 -11.28
CA ALA A 2 14.83 13.70 -10.75
C ALA A 2 13.59 13.51 -11.65
N LYS A 3 13.16 12.26 -11.86
CA LYS A 3 11.92 11.96 -12.60
C LYS A 3 10.71 12.19 -11.69
N ILE A 4 9.65 12.81 -12.21
CA ILE A 4 8.34 12.84 -11.54
C ILE A 4 7.69 11.47 -11.73
N ILE A 5 7.14 10.91 -10.66
CA ILE A 5 6.41 9.64 -10.67
C ILE A 5 4.92 9.86 -10.45
N GLY A 6 4.09 9.01 -11.05
CA GLY A 6 2.67 8.92 -10.76
C GLY A 6 2.42 7.76 -9.80
N ILE A 7 1.71 8.01 -8.70
CA ILE A 7 1.31 6.98 -7.73
C ILE A 7 -0.21 6.94 -7.68
N ASP A 8 -0.79 5.79 -8.04
CA ASP A 8 -2.15 5.47 -7.64
C ASP A 8 -2.10 4.78 -6.27
N LEU A 9 -2.50 5.53 -5.24
CA LEU A 9 -2.60 5.04 -3.88
C LEU A 9 -4.01 4.48 -3.66
N GLY A 10 -4.26 3.24 -4.07
CA GLY A 10 -5.58 2.60 -4.00
C GLY A 10 -5.90 1.97 -2.64
N THR A 11 -7.18 1.64 -2.43
CA THR A 11 -7.67 1.04 -1.16
C THR A 11 -7.10 -0.36 -0.93
N THR A 12 -7.02 -1.16 -1.99
CA THR A 12 -6.63 -2.58 -1.91
C THR A 12 -5.23 -2.82 -2.46
N ASN A 13 -4.91 -2.19 -3.59
CA ASN A 13 -3.60 -2.23 -4.24
C ASN A 13 -3.20 -0.80 -4.62
N SER A 14 -1.90 -0.59 -4.76
CA SER A 14 -1.29 0.63 -5.27
C SER A 14 -0.36 0.30 -6.42
N VAL A 15 -0.08 1.29 -7.26
CA VAL A 15 0.85 1.18 -8.41
C VAL A 15 1.62 2.48 -8.57
N VAL A 16 2.86 2.38 -9.06
CA VAL A 16 3.70 3.51 -9.38
C VAL A 16 4.20 3.42 -10.82
N ALA A 17 4.20 4.54 -11.52
CA ALA A 17 4.66 4.65 -12.90
C ALA A 17 5.52 5.90 -13.10
N VAL A 18 6.31 5.89 -14.17
CA VAL A 18 7.17 6.99 -14.59
C VAL A 18 7.13 7.13 -16.11
N MET A 19 7.32 8.34 -16.63
CA MET A 19 7.42 8.55 -18.08
C MET A 19 8.80 8.16 -18.59
N GLU A 20 8.87 7.25 -19.56
CA GLU A 20 10.09 6.85 -20.26
C GLU A 20 9.85 6.86 -21.77
N GLY A 21 10.68 7.58 -22.54
CA GLY A 21 10.55 7.62 -24.00
C GLY A 21 9.23 8.20 -24.52
N GLY A 22 8.52 8.98 -23.70
CA GLY A 22 7.19 9.52 -24.04
C GLY A 22 6.01 8.64 -23.60
N GLU A 23 6.27 7.43 -23.10
CA GLU A 23 5.25 6.47 -22.68
C GLU A 23 5.26 6.25 -21.15
N PRO A 24 4.11 5.97 -20.52
CA PRO A 24 4.07 5.62 -19.11
C PRO A 24 4.54 4.17 -18.88
N VAL A 25 5.54 3.98 -18.01
CA VAL A 25 6.07 2.67 -17.64
C VAL A 25 5.82 2.40 -16.16
N VAL A 26 5.18 1.28 -15.85
CA VAL A 26 4.97 0.82 -14.46
C VAL A 26 6.28 0.30 -13.88
N ILE A 27 6.64 0.79 -12.69
CA ILE A 27 7.82 0.34 -11.95
C ILE A 27 7.43 -0.87 -11.10
N PRO A 28 8.04 -2.05 -11.30
CA PRO A 28 7.79 -3.21 -10.45
C PRO A 28 8.33 -2.98 -9.03
N SER A 29 7.69 -3.61 -8.05
CA SER A 29 8.19 -3.70 -6.66
C SER A 29 9.50 -4.49 -6.59
N ALA A 30 10.13 -4.48 -5.40
CA ALA A 30 11.33 -5.29 -5.14
C ALA A 30 11.07 -6.80 -5.34
N GLU A 31 9.83 -7.23 -5.14
CA GLU A 31 9.36 -8.60 -5.34
C GLU A 31 8.96 -8.90 -6.80
N GLY A 32 9.07 -7.92 -7.71
CA GLY A 32 8.73 -8.07 -9.14
C GLY A 32 7.25 -7.86 -9.47
N GLU A 33 6.40 -7.53 -8.49
CA GLU A 33 4.97 -7.30 -8.70
C GLU A 33 4.72 -5.87 -9.21
N ARG A 34 3.83 -5.73 -10.21
CA ARG A 34 3.38 -4.42 -10.73
C ARG A 34 2.26 -3.78 -9.90
N LEU A 35 1.53 -4.58 -9.12
CA LEU A 35 0.53 -4.11 -8.17
C LEU A 35 0.99 -4.50 -6.78
N VAL A 36 1.06 -3.51 -5.88
CA VAL A 36 1.49 -3.72 -4.51
C VAL A 36 0.27 -3.67 -3.59
N PRO A 37 0.02 -4.67 -2.74
CA PRO A 37 -1.06 -4.58 -1.75
C PRO A 37 -0.94 -3.33 -0.86
N SER A 38 -2.04 -2.60 -0.69
CA SER A 38 -2.13 -1.45 0.23
C SER A 38 -2.30 -1.95 1.67
N VAL A 39 -1.28 -2.63 2.17
CA VAL A 39 -1.25 -3.30 3.47
C VAL A 39 0.06 -2.97 4.17
N VAL A 40 -0.01 -2.64 5.45
CA VAL A 40 1.16 -2.48 6.32
C VAL A 40 0.97 -3.33 7.57
N ALA A 41 2.06 -3.79 8.16
CA ALA A 41 2.01 -4.48 9.43
C ALA A 41 3.22 -4.13 10.31
N VAL A 42 3.07 -4.29 11.62
CA VAL A 42 4.19 -4.24 12.57
C VAL A 42 4.38 -5.65 13.13
N ASN A 43 5.58 -6.21 12.98
CA ASN A 43 5.87 -7.55 13.49
C ASN A 43 6.31 -7.52 14.97
N LYS A 44 6.54 -8.69 15.55
CA LYS A 44 6.96 -8.85 16.97
C LYS A 44 8.31 -8.20 17.29
N ASN A 45 9.14 -7.97 16.28
CA ASN A 45 10.43 -7.28 16.41
C ASN A 45 10.30 -5.76 16.22
N HIS A 46 9.08 -5.24 16.14
CA HIS A 46 8.76 -3.83 15.85
C HIS A 46 9.21 -3.35 14.46
N GLU A 47 9.39 -4.26 13.52
CA GLU A 47 9.72 -3.93 12.13
C GLU A 47 8.43 -3.66 11.33
N ARG A 48 8.50 -2.69 10.42
CA ARG A 48 7.41 -2.36 9.51
C ARG A 48 7.49 -3.22 8.25
N LEU A 49 6.45 -4.00 8.02
CA LEU A 49 6.24 -4.79 6.81
C LEU A 49 5.27 -4.03 5.90
N ILE A 50 5.48 -4.11 4.59
CA ILE A 50 4.66 -3.39 3.59
C ILE A 50 4.34 -4.35 2.44
N GLY A 51 3.18 -4.19 1.79
CA GLY A 51 2.86 -4.87 0.55
C GLY A 51 2.59 -6.36 0.73
N ARG A 52 3.17 -7.19 -0.14
CA ARG A 52 2.98 -8.64 -0.15
C ARG A 52 3.33 -9.29 1.18
N VAL A 53 4.46 -8.90 1.76
CA VAL A 53 4.97 -9.45 3.03
C VAL A 53 3.98 -9.18 4.16
N ALA A 54 3.47 -7.95 4.27
CA ALA A 54 2.46 -7.60 5.26
C ALA A 54 1.14 -8.36 5.05
N ARG A 55 0.69 -8.49 3.79
CA ARG A 55 -0.53 -9.25 3.45
C ARG A 55 -0.41 -10.74 3.82
N ASN A 56 0.72 -11.37 3.55
CA ASN A 56 0.91 -12.82 3.74
C ASN A 56 0.77 -13.24 5.21
N GLN A 57 1.14 -12.37 6.15
CA GLN A 57 1.07 -12.64 7.58
C GLN A 57 -0.22 -12.15 8.26
N ALA A 58 -1.16 -11.57 7.51
CA ALA A 58 -2.36 -10.96 8.06
C ALA A 58 -3.20 -11.93 8.91
N VAL A 59 -3.24 -13.21 8.54
CA VAL A 59 -4.00 -14.25 9.26
C VAL A 59 -3.39 -14.57 10.63
N VAL A 60 -2.06 -14.51 10.75
CA VAL A 60 -1.33 -14.87 11.99
C VAL A 60 -1.02 -13.67 12.88
N ASN A 61 -1.21 -12.45 12.39
CA ASN A 61 -0.98 -11.19 13.10
C ASN A 61 -2.09 -10.17 12.78
N PRO A 62 -3.37 -10.51 13.00
CA PRO A 62 -4.49 -9.70 12.52
C PRO A 62 -4.55 -8.32 13.17
N GLU A 63 -4.28 -8.22 14.47
CA GLU A 63 -4.38 -6.96 15.23
C GLU A 63 -3.33 -5.93 14.83
N ASN A 64 -2.15 -6.37 14.36
CA ASN A 64 -1.07 -5.46 13.93
C ASN A 64 -0.97 -5.35 12.41
N THR A 65 -2.01 -5.75 11.66
CA THR A 65 -2.06 -5.65 10.20
C THR A 65 -3.15 -4.68 9.76
N ILE A 66 -2.73 -3.60 9.11
CA ILE A 66 -3.62 -2.52 8.66
C ILE A 66 -3.83 -2.62 7.14
N PHE A 67 -5.08 -2.64 6.71
CA PHE A 67 -5.51 -2.64 5.31
C PHE A 67 -6.78 -1.79 5.15
N SER A 68 -7.16 -1.47 3.91
CA SER A 68 -8.34 -0.63 3.60
C SER A 68 -8.30 0.79 4.20
N ILE A 69 -7.12 1.27 4.63
CA ILE A 69 -6.99 2.56 5.33
C ILE A 69 -7.56 3.74 4.54
N LYS A 70 -7.53 3.66 3.20
CA LYS A 70 -8.14 4.67 2.30
C LYS A 70 -9.63 4.89 2.53
N ARG A 71 -10.34 3.93 3.13
CA ARG A 71 -11.75 4.11 3.52
C ARG A 71 -11.92 5.04 4.72
N PHE A 72 -10.90 5.15 5.57
CA PHE A 72 -10.91 5.92 6.81
C PHE A 72 -10.10 7.22 6.71
N MET A 73 -9.19 7.34 5.74
CA MET A 73 -8.40 8.56 5.55
C MET A 73 -9.31 9.80 5.39
N GLY A 74 -9.04 10.83 6.18
CA GLY A 74 -9.79 12.09 6.17
C GLY A 74 -11.18 12.03 6.82
N ARG A 75 -11.62 10.88 7.34
CA ARG A 75 -12.87 10.73 8.10
C ARG A 75 -12.67 11.05 9.57
N LYS A 76 -13.73 11.46 10.25
CA LYS A 76 -13.77 11.59 11.70
C LYS A 76 -14.08 10.24 12.32
N PHE A 77 -13.63 10.06 13.57
CA PHE A 77 -13.90 8.83 14.31
C PHE A 77 -15.41 8.57 14.41
N ASN A 78 -16.24 9.60 14.59
CA ASN A 78 -17.68 9.48 14.74
C ASN A 78 -18.49 9.50 13.42
N ASP A 79 -17.85 9.41 12.25
CA ASP A 79 -18.56 9.29 10.98
C ASP A 79 -19.26 7.92 10.90
N GLN A 80 -20.48 7.87 10.35
CA GLN A 80 -21.31 6.65 10.32
C GLN A 80 -20.61 5.49 9.62
N GLU A 81 -19.83 5.75 8.57
CA GLU A 81 -19.12 4.71 7.81
C GLU A 81 -17.85 4.19 8.50
N VAL A 82 -17.44 4.79 9.62
CA VAL A 82 -16.29 4.37 10.43
C VAL A 82 -16.72 3.46 11.58
N GLN A 83 -17.99 3.54 11.99
CA GLN A 83 -18.57 2.80 13.12
C GLN A 83 -19.05 1.40 12.73
#